data_AF-A0A530R3I1-F1
#
_entry.id   AF-A0A530R3I1-F1
#
_cell.length_a   1.000
_cell.length_b   1.000
_cell.length_c   1.000
_cell.angle_alpha   90.00
_cell.angle_beta   90.00
_cell.angle_gamma   90.00
#
_symmetry.space_group_name_H-M   'P 1'
#
loop_
_entity.id
_entity.type
_entity.pdbx_description
1 polymer ?
#
loop_
_entity_poly.entity_id
_entity_poly.type
_entity_poly.pdbx_seq_one_letter_code
_entity_poly.pdbx_strand_id
1 'polypeptide(L)' 'PVDIPADGDFGAAFGAARLGMIAATGADPLRVCTAPATDATIEPVVALSNAYADAYQRYRLLYPAIKAATA' A
#
# COMPACT_ATOMS: atom_id res chain seq x y z
N PRO A 1 0.22 -10.30 -5.84
CA PRO A 1 0.01 -9.18 -6.79
C PRO A 1 0.13 -7.86 -6.02
N VAL A 2 0.65 -6.83 -6.67
CA VAL A 2 0.69 -5.46 -6.16
C VAL A 2 0.17 -4.54 -7.26
N ASP A 3 -0.91 -3.82 -6.98
CA ASP A 3 -1.54 -2.91 -7.94
C ASP A 3 -0.90 -1.53 -7.86
N ILE A 4 -0.57 -0.99 -9.04
CA ILE A 4 -0.08 0.37 -9.25
C ILE A 4 -1.30 1.21 -9.64
N PRO A 5 -1.70 2.19 -8.82
CA PRO A 5 -2.75 3.14 -9.20
C PRO A 5 -2.34 3.94 -10.43
N ALA A 6 -3.30 4.28 -11.28
CA ALA A 6 -3.11 5.29 -12.32
C ALA A 6 -2.73 6.64 -11.73
N ASP A 7 -2.05 7.46 -12.53
CA ASP A 7 -1.68 8.82 -12.13
C ASP A 7 -2.93 9.63 -11.74
N GLY A 8 -2.88 10.25 -10.56
CA GLY A 8 -3.96 11.08 -10.05
C GLY A 8 -3.73 11.53 -8.60
N ASP A 9 -4.50 12.52 -8.15
CA ASP A 9 -4.46 13.00 -6.76
C ASP A 9 -5.48 12.25 -5.91
N PHE A 10 -5.05 11.13 -5.35
CA PHE A 10 -5.83 10.32 -4.41
C PHE A 10 -5.37 10.51 -2.96
N GLY A 11 -4.70 11.63 -2.68
CA GLY A 11 -4.15 11.94 -1.37
C GLY A 11 -5.21 12.33 -0.33
N ALA A 12 -4.74 12.69 0.87
CA ALA A 12 -5.60 13.00 2.01
C ALA A 12 -6.59 14.15 1.73
N ALA A 13 -6.21 15.15 0.93
CA ALA A 13 -7.08 16.27 0.56
C ALA A 13 -8.32 15.79 -0.22
N PHE A 14 -8.13 14.92 -1.20
CA PHE A 14 -9.24 14.33 -1.97
C PHE A 14 -10.13 13.44 -1.10
N GLY A 15 -9.52 12.70 -0.15
CA GLY A 15 -10.25 11.97 0.88
C GLY A 15 -11.16 12.87 1.74
N ALA A 16 -10.65 14.02 2.19
CA ALA A 16 -11.43 14.99 2.97
C ALA A 16 -12.60 15.57 2.17
N ALA A 17 -12.39 15.86 0.88
CA ALA A 17 -13.46 16.32 -0.01
C ALA A 17 -14.59 15.27 -0.15
N ARG A 18 -14.23 13.99 -0.31
CA ARG A 18 -15.19 12.87 -0.35
C ARG A 18 -15.99 12.76 0.96
N LEU A 19 -15.35 12.94 2.12
CA LEU A 19 -16.05 12.94 3.41
C LEU A 19 -17.05 14.10 3.52
N GLY A 20 -16.66 15.30 3.08
CA GLY A 20 -17.58 16.45 3.00
C GLY A 20 -18.79 16.17 2.11
N MET A 21 -18.57 15.56 0.94
CA MET A 21 -19.65 15.15 0.04
C MET A 21 -20.60 14.13 0.68
N ILE A 22 -20.06 13.10 1.36
CA ILE A 22 -20.87 12.10 2.09
C ILE A 22 -21.74 12.78 3.14
N ALA A 23 -21.14 13.65 3.97
CA ALA A 23 -21.87 14.36 5.02
C ALA A 23 -23.00 15.25 4.45
N ALA A 24 -22.76 15.88 3.30
CA ALA A 24 -23.75 16.76 2.67
C ALA A 24 -24.89 16.02 1.96
N THR A 25 -24.63 14.81 1.43
CA THR A 25 -25.57 14.10 0.54
C THR A 25 -26.19 12.85 1.17
N GLY A 26 -25.63 12.34 2.26
CA GLY A 26 -26.01 11.04 2.83
C GLY A 26 -25.64 9.86 1.91
N ALA A 27 -24.76 10.07 0.93
CA ALA A 27 -24.33 9.00 0.03
C ALA A 27 -23.64 7.87 0.79
N ASP A 28 -23.85 6.63 0.33
CA ASP A 28 -23.19 5.45 0.89
C ASP A 28 -21.66 5.57 0.78
N PRO A 29 -20.93 5.55 1.92
CA PRO A 29 -19.47 5.63 1.92
C PRO A 29 -18.79 4.55 1.07
N LEU A 30 -19.35 3.34 0.98
CA LEU A 30 -18.76 2.26 0.18
C LEU A 30 -18.82 2.54 -1.32
N ARG A 31 -19.80 3.35 -1.75
CA ARG A 31 -19.92 3.78 -3.14
C ARG A 31 -19.06 5.00 -3.47
N VAL A 32 -18.67 5.78 -2.47
CA VAL A 32 -17.87 7.01 -2.63
C VAL A 32 -16.37 6.74 -2.48
N CYS A 33 -15.99 5.94 -1.49
CA CYS A 33 -14.60 5.63 -1.15
C CYS A 33 -14.06 4.44 -1.95
N THR A 34 -14.20 4.50 -3.28
CA THR A 34 -13.69 3.45 -4.17
C THR A 34 -12.20 3.59 -4.40
N ALA A 35 -11.55 2.45 -4.65
CA ALA A 35 -10.17 2.41 -5.11
C ALA A 35 -10.02 3.18 -6.43
N PRO A 36 -8.88 3.87 -6.65
CA PRO A 36 -8.58 4.47 -7.94
C PRO A 36 -8.45 3.38 -9.01
N ALA A 37 -8.49 3.78 -10.28
CA ALA A 37 -8.22 2.87 -11.38
C ALA A 37 -6.80 2.31 -11.27
N THR A 38 -6.65 1.01 -11.46
CA THR A 38 -5.33 0.34 -11.55
C THR A 38 -4.75 0.58 -12.94
N ASP A 39 -3.51 1.05 -13.01
CA ASP A 39 -2.74 1.21 -14.26
C ASP A 39 -2.02 -0.09 -14.62
N ALA A 40 -1.36 -0.72 -13.64
CA ALA A 40 -0.68 -1.99 -13.83
C ALA A 40 -0.72 -2.84 -12.55
N THR A 41 -0.70 -4.16 -12.73
CA THR A 41 -0.55 -5.12 -11.62
C THR A 41 0.77 -5.85 -11.75
N ILE A 42 1.59 -5.80 -10.69
CA ILE A 42 2.86 -6.50 -10.60
C ILE A 42 2.64 -7.85 -9.95
N GLU A 43 2.91 -8.93 -10.68
CA GLU A 43 2.81 -10.29 -10.16
C GLU A 43 4.10 -10.74 -9.45
N PRO A 44 4.00 -11.59 -8.41
CA PRO A 44 5.17 -12.19 -7.81
C PRO A 44 5.94 -13.05 -8.82
N VAL A 45 7.26 -12.88 -8.86
CA VAL A 45 8.13 -13.80 -9.59
C VAL A 45 8.30 -15.08 -8.77
N VAL A 46 7.46 -16.08 -9.01
CA VAL A 46 7.37 -17.33 -8.22
C VAL A 46 8.72 -18.05 -8.11
N ALA A 47 9.53 -18.01 -9.17
CA ALA A 47 10.87 -18.62 -9.18
C ALA A 47 11.82 -18.04 -8.12
N LEU A 48 11.56 -16.82 -7.62
CA LEU A 48 12.41 -16.12 -6.66
C LEU A 48 11.88 -16.20 -5.21
N SER A 49 10.70 -16.78 -4.98
CA SER A 49 10.03 -16.73 -3.67
C SER A 49 10.90 -17.28 -2.53
N ASN A 50 11.52 -18.45 -2.72
CA ASN A 50 12.36 -19.06 -1.69
C ASN A 50 13.62 -18.24 -1.41
N ALA A 51 14.27 -17.74 -2.47
CA ALA A 51 15.47 -16.91 -2.33
C ALA A 51 15.20 -15.60 -1.56
N TYR A 52 14.05 -14.97 -1.80
CA TYR A 52 13.63 -13.79 -1.05
C TYR A 52 13.23 -14.12 0.39
N ALA A 53 12.63 -15.28 0.65
CA ALA A 53 12.30 -15.73 2.00
C ALA A 53 13.57 -15.90 2.86
N ASP A 54 14.60 -16.57 2.33
CA ASP A 54 15.88 -16.76 3.03
C ASP A 54 16.58 -15.41 3.29
N ALA A 55 16.59 -14.51 2.30
CA ALA A 55 17.16 -13.18 2.46
C ALA A 55 16.42 -12.35 3.52
N TYR A 56 15.09 -12.44 3.56
CA TYR A 56 14.27 -11.74 4.54
C TYR A 56 14.54 -12.22 5.98
N GLN A 57 14.74 -13.53 6.18
CA GLN A 57 15.11 -14.06 7.49
C GLN A 57 16.46 -13.51 7.98
N ARG A 58 17.46 -13.46 7.10
CA ARG A 58 18.76 -12.85 7.44
C ARG A 58 18.62 -11.39 7.83
N TYR A 59 17.84 -10.62 7.08
CA TYR A 59 17.55 -9.21 7.41
C TYR A 59 16.91 -9.07 8.80
N ARG A 60 15.88 -9.89 9.10
CA ARG A 60 15.16 -9.84 10.38
C ARG A 60 16.08 -10.12 11.58
N LEU A 61 16.97 -11.09 11.46
CA LEU A 61 17.94 -11.44 12.51
C LEU A 61 19.00 -10.35 12.71
N LEU A 62 19.42 -9.69 11.63
CA LEU A 62 20.46 -8.68 11.68
C LEU A 62 19.97 -7.33 12.21
N TYR A 63 18.73 -6.96 11.92
CA TYR A 63 18.15 -5.67 12.35
C TYR A 63 18.31 -5.37 13.86
N PRO A 64 17.98 -6.26 14.82
CA PRO A 64 18.17 -5.97 16.24
C PRO A 64 19.64 -5.80 16.62
N ALA A 65 20.55 -6.57 16.01
CA ALA A 65 21.99 -6.46 16.27
C ALA A 65 22.54 -5.11 15.81
N ILE A 66 22.15 -4.65 14.61
CA ILE A 66 22.52 -3.32 14.12
C ILE A 66 21.90 -2.24 15.00
N LYS A 67 20.60 -2.31 15.28
CA LYS A 67 19.90 -1.32 16.09
C LYS A 67 20.54 -1.14 17.47
N ALA A 68 20.98 -2.23 18.10
CA ALA A 68 21.66 -2.17 19.39
C ALA A 68 23.07 -1.55 19.32
N ALA A 69 23.77 -1.72 18.19
CA ALA A 69 25.11 -1.17 17.98
C ALA A 69 25.10 0.31 17.54
N THR A 70 23.96 0.80 17.03
CA THR A 70 23.80 2.18 16.53
C THR A 70 22.86 3.04 17.37
N ALA A 71 22.34 2.51 18.47
CA ALA A 71 21.56 3.26 19.47
C ALA A 71 22.50 3.86 20.51
#